data_AF-A0AAD2Y3U3-F1
#
_entry.id   AF-A0AAD2Y3U3-F1
#
_cell.length_a   1.000
_cell.length_b   1.000
_cell.length_c   1.000
_cell.angle_alpha   90.00
_cell.angle_beta   90.00
_cell.angle_gamma   90.00
#
_symmetry.space_group_name_H-M   'P 1'
#
loop_
_entity.id
_entity.type
_entity.pdbx_description
1 polymer ?
#
loop_
_entity_poly.entity_id
_entity_poly.type
_entity_poly.pdbx_seq_one_letter_code
_entity_poly.pdbx_strand_id
1 'polypeptide(L)'
;MGDGNSYVHQGDPNEEKIDENLTKLILFMNNPEVPLIIKAIITHYFFEYVHPFYDGNGRMGRFLLSSYLARKLDFLTGLSISESVLQNKKTYEEAFSITSDPKNKGDLTPFVDALLRIIIQAQETMLSKLSKLTTEVEQLREIINKLSLSEQENEVLFILGQDKLFDVLHMGISNKQLVEVFEGKYKRTKIDTIMKKLEKKKFVVKIKSSPVVYEIDEKLLEDFV
;
A
#
# COMPACT_ATOMS: atom_id res chain seq x y z
N MET A 1 2.46 10.23 17.66
CA MET A 1 1.92 8.90 17.99
C MET A 1 2.59 8.44 19.27
N GLY A 2 2.00 8.83 20.41
CA GLY A 2 2.46 8.38 21.71
C GLY A 2 1.79 7.06 22.06
N ASP A 3 2.61 6.04 22.32
CA ASP A 3 2.21 4.87 23.09
C ASP A 3 1.76 5.36 24.47
N GLY A 4 0.45 5.55 24.66
CA GLY A 4 -0.27 5.57 25.95
C GLY A 4 0.26 6.42 27.12
N ASN A 5 1.28 7.26 26.98
CA ASN A 5 1.92 7.90 28.15
C ASN A 5 2.69 9.21 27.88
N SER A 6 2.42 9.90 26.77
CA SER A 6 2.86 11.29 26.58
C SER A 6 1.74 12.12 25.98
N TYR A 7 0.91 12.72 26.85
CA TYR A 7 -0.14 13.65 26.44
C TYR A 7 0.51 14.96 25.95
N VAL A 8 0.66 15.11 24.64
CA VAL A 8 1.08 16.37 24.00
C VAL A 8 -0.13 17.30 23.79
N HIS A 9 -1.36 16.76 23.81
CA HIS A 9 -2.60 17.53 23.78
C HIS A 9 -3.71 16.75 24.51
N GLN A 10 -4.55 17.46 25.27
CA GLN A 10 -5.74 16.90 25.89
C GLN A 10 -6.92 17.28 24.98
N GLY A 11 -7.52 16.30 24.31
CA GLY A 11 -8.66 16.49 23.41
C GLY A 11 -9.87 17.14 24.10
N ASP A 12 -10.93 17.41 23.34
CA ASP A 12 -12.11 18.07 23.92
C ASP A 12 -12.77 17.18 24.99
N PRO A 13 -12.90 17.65 26.24
CA PRO A 13 -13.39 16.80 27.33
C PRO A 13 -14.92 16.74 27.43
N ASN A 14 -15.64 17.54 26.64
CA ASN A 14 -17.11 17.63 26.67
C ASN A 14 -17.69 17.13 25.34
N GLU A 15 -18.64 16.21 25.42
CA GLU A 15 -19.39 15.68 24.28
C GLU A 15 -20.00 16.79 23.41
N GLU A 16 -20.61 17.82 24.02
CA GLU A 16 -21.19 18.94 23.26
C GLU A 16 -20.14 19.69 22.42
N LYS A 17 -18.90 19.81 22.93
CA LYS A 17 -17.80 20.46 22.21
C LYS A 17 -17.29 19.57 21.09
N ILE A 18 -17.18 18.26 21.33
CA ILE A 18 -16.82 17.29 20.31
C ILE A 18 -17.82 17.37 19.16
N ASP A 19 -19.13 17.33 19.45
CA ASP A 19 -20.19 17.42 18.44
C ASP A 19 -20.15 18.75 17.67
N GLU A 20 -19.95 19.86 18.37
CA GLU A 20 -19.82 21.18 17.74
C GLU A 20 -18.61 21.22 16.79
N ASN A 21 -17.46 20.71 17.24
CA ASN A 21 -16.23 20.73 16.46
C ASN A 21 -16.25 19.74 15.29
N LEU A 22 -16.84 18.55 15.45
CA LEU A 22 -17.06 17.63 14.34
C LEU A 22 -18.07 18.17 13.33
N THR A 23 -19.11 18.88 13.77
CA THR A 23 -20.05 19.55 12.87
C THR A 23 -19.34 20.62 12.04
N LYS A 24 -18.50 21.46 12.67
CA LYS A 24 -17.66 22.43 11.97
C LYS A 24 -16.71 21.78 10.98
N LEU A 25 -16.10 20.66 11.37
CA LEU A 25 -15.21 19.88 10.51
C LEU A 25 -15.93 19.34 9.27
N ILE A 26 -17.14 18.80 9.43
CA ILE A 26 -17.97 18.32 8.32
C ILE A 26 -18.36 19.47 7.38
N LEU A 27 -18.74 20.63 7.92
CA LEU A 27 -19.04 21.82 7.11
C LEU A 27 -17.80 22.26 6.31
N PHE A 28 -16.62 22.28 6.93
CA PHE A 28 -15.36 22.57 6.27
C PHE A 28 -15.04 21.57 5.14
N MET A 29 -15.24 20.27 5.39
CA MET A 29 -15.03 19.21 4.39
C MET A 29 -15.87 19.41 3.12
N ASN A 30 -17.06 20.00 3.26
CA ASN A 30 -17.98 20.28 2.16
C ASN A 30 -17.74 21.62 1.46
N ASN A 31 -16.81 22.46 1.94
CA ASN A 31 -16.52 23.76 1.33
C ASN A 31 -15.80 23.61 -0.03
N PRO A 32 -16.38 24.01 -1.18
CA PRO A 32 -15.77 23.82 -2.50
C PRO A 32 -14.56 24.73 -2.76
N GLU A 33 -14.41 25.83 -2.01
CA GLU A 33 -13.36 26.84 -2.22
C GLU A 33 -11.97 26.39 -1.74
N VAL A 34 -11.92 25.36 -0.89
CA VAL A 34 -10.65 24.87 -0.33
C VAL A 34 -10.07 23.78 -1.25
N PRO A 35 -8.80 23.92 -1.70
CA PRO A 35 -8.14 22.92 -2.52
C PRO A 35 -8.19 21.52 -1.89
N LEU A 36 -8.46 20.49 -2.71
CA LEU A 36 -8.81 19.15 -2.24
C LEU A 36 -7.79 18.53 -1.28
N ILE A 37 -6.50 18.61 -1.62
CA ILE A 37 -5.42 18.01 -0.81
C ILE A 37 -5.25 18.77 0.51
N ILE A 38 -5.26 20.09 0.45
CA ILE A 38 -5.17 20.98 1.63
C ILE A 38 -6.33 20.68 2.58
N LYS A 39 -7.53 20.54 2.02
CA LYS A 39 -8.73 20.17 2.78
C LYS A 39 -8.55 18.83 3.49
N ALA A 40 -8.05 17.80 2.79
CA ALA A 40 -7.80 16.48 3.38
C ALA A 40 -6.82 16.53 4.56
N ILE A 41 -5.72 17.28 4.41
CA ILE A 41 -4.68 17.43 5.43
C ILE A 41 -5.23 18.20 6.64
N ILE A 42 -5.92 19.32 6.41
CA ILE A 42 -6.54 20.10 7.49
C ILE A 42 -7.58 19.24 8.21
N THR A 43 -8.41 18.48 7.48
CA THR A 43 -9.37 17.56 8.08
C THR A 43 -8.70 16.53 8.98
N HIS A 44 -7.60 15.95 8.50
CA HIS A 44 -6.82 14.99 9.28
C HIS A 44 -6.27 15.61 10.57
N TYR A 45 -5.69 16.81 10.50
CA TYR A 45 -5.21 17.53 11.68
C TYR A 45 -6.33 17.78 12.69
N PHE A 46 -7.44 18.39 12.24
CA PHE A 46 -8.53 18.76 13.13
C PHE A 46 -9.20 17.54 13.77
N PHE A 47 -9.35 16.43 13.04
CA PHE A 47 -9.90 15.21 13.61
C PHE A 47 -9.02 14.67 14.75
N GLU A 48 -7.70 14.62 14.54
CA GLU A 48 -6.74 14.18 15.57
C GLU A 48 -6.67 15.14 16.76
N TYR A 49 -6.82 16.45 16.50
CA TYR A 49 -6.86 17.51 17.52
C TYR A 49 -8.11 17.46 18.39
N VAL A 50 -9.29 17.27 17.78
CA VAL A 50 -10.57 17.12 18.54
C VAL A 50 -10.52 15.85 19.38
N HIS A 51 -9.92 14.78 18.85
CA HIS A 51 -9.73 13.49 19.52
C HIS A 51 -11.06 12.88 20.03
N PRO A 52 -12.05 12.66 19.15
CA PRO A 52 -13.43 12.37 19.56
C PRO A 52 -13.65 11.00 20.22
N PHE A 53 -12.72 10.06 20.09
CA PHE A 53 -12.85 8.71 20.63
C PHE A 53 -11.89 8.46 21.81
N TYR A 54 -12.19 7.46 22.64
CA TYR A 54 -11.29 7.05 23.73
C TYR A 54 -9.99 6.39 23.25
N ASP A 55 -10.04 5.68 22.12
CA ASP A 55 -8.89 5.06 21.46
C ASP A 55 -9.13 5.05 19.95
N GLY A 56 -8.04 4.93 19.18
CA GLY A 56 -8.10 4.72 17.74
C GLY A 56 -8.21 5.99 16.90
N ASN A 57 -8.18 7.18 17.50
CA ASN A 57 -8.17 8.46 16.76
C ASN A 57 -7.06 8.49 15.71
N GLY A 58 -5.84 8.10 16.10
CA GLY A 58 -4.70 7.95 15.19
C GLY A 58 -5.01 7.12 13.93
N ARG A 59 -5.64 5.96 14.14
CA ARG A 59 -5.96 5.02 13.06
C ARG A 59 -7.08 5.57 12.19
N MET A 60 -8.12 6.13 12.81
CA MET A 60 -9.26 6.70 12.10
C MET A 60 -8.87 7.96 11.32
N GLY A 61 -8.05 8.85 11.89
CA GLY A 61 -7.55 10.04 11.23
C GLY A 61 -6.74 9.71 9.98
N ARG A 62 -5.81 8.75 10.07
CA ARG A 62 -5.07 8.26 8.89
C ARG A 62 -5.98 7.56 7.88
N PHE A 63 -6.95 6.78 8.33
CA PHE A 63 -7.93 6.16 7.45
C PHE A 63 -8.75 7.21 6.67
N LEU A 64 -9.20 8.28 7.33
CA LEU A 64 -9.93 9.37 6.70
C LEU A 64 -9.04 10.08 5.66
N LEU A 65 -7.79 10.38 5.99
CA LEU A 65 -6.81 10.96 5.06
C LEU A 65 -6.61 10.06 3.83
N SER A 66 -6.27 8.79 4.06
CA SER A 66 -6.07 7.79 3.01
C SER A 66 -7.30 7.62 2.13
N SER A 67 -8.50 7.53 2.72
CA SER A 67 -9.76 7.37 1.99
C SER A 67 -10.10 8.59 1.15
N TYR A 68 -9.82 9.79 1.66
CA TYR A 68 -10.06 11.02 0.92
C TYR A 68 -9.10 11.14 -0.28
N LEU A 69 -7.81 10.91 -0.06
CA LEU A 69 -6.80 10.94 -1.13
C LEU A 69 -7.06 9.86 -2.19
N ALA A 70 -7.44 8.64 -1.78
CA ALA A 70 -7.81 7.57 -2.69
C ALA A 70 -8.95 7.95 -3.66
N ARG A 71 -9.93 8.72 -3.18
CA ARG A 71 -11.09 9.13 -3.97
C ARG A 71 -10.84 10.36 -4.82
N LYS A 72 -9.91 11.24 -4.43
CA LYS A 72 -9.70 12.54 -5.07
C LYS A 72 -8.44 12.61 -5.94
N LEU A 73 -7.48 11.74 -5.69
CA LEU A 73 -6.26 11.59 -6.50
C LEU A 73 -6.30 10.22 -7.18
N ASP A 74 -5.83 9.19 -6.49
CA ASP A 74 -5.80 7.82 -6.96
C ASP A 74 -5.64 6.86 -5.77
N PHE A 75 -6.07 5.61 -5.97
CA PHE A 75 -6.04 4.57 -4.93
C PHE A 75 -4.63 4.24 -4.42
N LEU A 76 -3.59 4.29 -5.26
CA LEU A 76 -2.22 3.95 -4.88
C LEU A 76 -1.65 5.00 -3.92
N THR A 77 -1.92 6.28 -4.17
CA THR A 77 -1.61 7.35 -3.24
C THR A 77 -2.24 7.05 -1.88
N GLY A 78 -3.56 6.82 -1.84
CA GLY A 78 -4.27 6.52 -0.57
C GLY A 78 -3.70 5.31 0.19
N LEU A 79 -3.30 4.25 -0.52
CA LEU A 79 -2.70 3.04 0.05
C LEU A 79 -1.29 3.30 0.62
N SER A 80 -0.50 4.14 -0.04
CA SER A 80 0.89 4.42 0.33
C SER A 80 1.04 5.36 1.54
N ILE A 81 0.04 6.18 1.87
CA ILE A 81 0.16 7.21 2.91
C ILE A 81 0.50 6.63 4.27
N SER A 82 -0.15 5.53 4.68
CA SER A 82 0.06 4.99 6.03
C SER A 82 1.51 4.51 6.24
N GLU A 83 2.10 3.88 5.21
CA GLU A 83 3.50 3.48 5.22
C GLU A 83 4.42 4.71 5.20
N SER A 84 4.13 5.70 4.35
CA SER A 84 4.95 6.92 4.27
C SER A 84 4.93 7.72 5.58
N VAL A 85 3.78 7.83 6.25
CA VAL A 85 3.66 8.45 7.58
C VAL A 85 4.50 7.69 8.62
N LEU A 86 4.52 6.35 8.56
CA LEU A 86 5.34 5.54 9.46
C LEU A 86 6.84 5.77 9.22
N GLN A 87 7.27 5.80 7.95
CA GLN A 87 8.66 6.10 7.57
C GLN A 87 9.08 7.52 7.98
N ASN A 88 8.13 8.47 7.97
CA ASN A 88 8.34 9.87 8.34
C ASN A 88 7.77 10.21 9.73
N LYS A 89 7.70 9.23 10.65
CA LYS A 89 7.04 9.36 11.96
C LYS A 89 7.49 10.61 12.72
N LYS A 90 8.80 10.88 12.76
CA LYS A 90 9.37 12.04 13.46
C LYS A 90 8.83 13.37 12.89
N THR A 91 8.94 13.56 11.58
CA THR A 91 8.45 14.78 10.90
C THR A 91 6.95 14.96 11.10
N TYR A 92 6.18 13.88 11.01
CA TYR A 92 4.74 13.89 11.27
C TYR A 92 4.41 14.32 12.70
N GLU A 93 5.11 13.77 13.70
CA GLU A 93 4.91 14.12 15.11
C GLU A 93 5.35 15.54 15.45
N GLU A 94 6.48 15.99 14.90
CA GLU A 94 6.96 17.36 15.04
C GLU A 94 5.97 18.37 14.45
N ALA A 95 5.39 18.05 13.28
CA ALA A 95 4.36 18.88 12.67
C ALA A 95 3.12 19.05 13.55
N PHE A 96 2.66 17.98 14.20
CA PHE A 96 1.58 18.06 15.20
C PHE A 96 1.97 18.93 16.41
N SER A 97 3.17 18.72 16.94
CA SER A 97 3.67 19.45 18.11
C SER A 97 3.77 20.96 17.84
N ILE A 98 4.36 21.35 16.71
CA ILE A 98 4.48 22.75 16.29
C ILE A 98 3.09 23.38 16.12
N THR A 99 2.19 22.67 15.44
CA THR A 99 0.90 23.24 15.07
C THR A 99 -0.04 23.43 16.26
N SER A 100 0.04 22.52 17.24
CA SER A 100 -0.77 22.55 18.46
C SER A 100 -0.20 23.47 19.56
N ASP A 101 1.04 23.96 19.43
CA ASP A 101 1.62 24.89 20.39
C ASP A 101 0.85 26.23 20.41
N PRO A 102 0.43 26.74 21.58
CA PRO A 102 -0.24 28.04 21.69
C PRO A 102 0.52 29.21 21.03
N LYS A 103 1.85 29.16 20.98
CA LYS A 103 2.70 30.17 20.34
C LYS A 103 2.59 30.18 18.82
N ASN A 104 2.17 29.07 18.22
CA ASN A 104 1.92 28.95 16.79
C ASN A 104 0.66 29.70 16.35
N LYS A 105 -0.22 30.10 17.29
CA LYS A 105 -1.42 30.90 17.03
C LYS A 105 -2.35 30.34 15.95
N GLY A 106 -2.40 29.00 15.83
CA GLY A 106 -3.27 28.32 14.88
C GLY A 106 -2.80 28.34 13.43
N ASP A 107 -1.53 28.62 13.16
CA ASP A 107 -0.97 28.50 11.82
C ASP A 107 -0.82 27.02 11.43
N LEU A 108 -1.64 26.56 10.48
CA LEU A 108 -1.59 25.18 9.97
C LEU A 108 -0.53 24.99 8.88
N THR A 109 0.14 26.05 8.43
CA THR A 109 1.13 25.99 7.34
C THR A 109 2.22 24.94 7.60
N PRO A 110 2.82 24.82 8.80
CA PRO A 110 3.83 23.81 9.07
C PRO A 110 3.30 22.38 8.92
N PHE A 111 2.07 22.13 9.37
CA PHE A 111 1.42 20.84 9.22
C PHE A 111 1.14 20.49 7.76
N VAL A 112 0.60 21.47 7.03
CA VAL A 112 0.27 21.33 5.61
C VAL A 112 1.52 21.06 4.79
N ASP A 113 2.60 21.81 4.99
CA ASP A 113 3.88 21.59 4.29
C ASP A 113 4.46 20.20 4.60
N ALA A 114 4.49 19.81 5.88
CA ALA A 114 5.01 18.50 6.29
C ALA A 114 4.23 17.34 5.65
N LEU A 115 2.89 17.37 5.69
CA LEU A 115 2.09 16.31 5.10
C LEU A 115 2.14 16.31 3.57
N LEU A 116 2.22 17.47 2.91
CA LEU A 116 2.42 17.52 1.47
C LEU A 116 3.72 16.84 1.06
N ARG A 117 4.82 17.08 1.79
CA ARG A 117 6.11 16.40 1.55
C ARG A 117 5.99 14.89 1.74
N ILE A 118 5.30 14.44 2.78
CA ILE A 118 5.07 13.01 3.04
C ILE A 118 4.24 12.36 1.91
N ILE A 119 3.23 13.06 1.40
CA ILE A 119 2.41 12.59 0.26
C ILE A 119 3.27 12.50 -1.01
N ILE A 120 4.07 13.51 -1.31
CA ILE A 120 4.99 13.51 -2.47
C ILE A 120 5.97 12.34 -2.36
N GLN A 121 6.61 12.16 -1.20
CA GLN A 121 7.53 11.05 -0.95
C GLN A 121 6.85 9.69 -1.11
N ALA A 122 5.58 9.57 -0.70
CA ALA A 122 4.80 8.34 -0.86
C ALA A 122 4.59 8.02 -2.35
N GLN A 123 4.22 9.02 -3.14
CA GLN A 123 4.01 8.90 -4.58
C GLN A 123 5.32 8.58 -5.32
N GLU A 124 6.42 9.26 -5.00
CA GLU A 124 7.74 9.01 -5.59
C GLU A 124 8.24 7.60 -5.28
N THR A 125 8.09 7.15 -4.02
CA THR A 125 8.43 5.77 -3.61
C THR A 125 7.60 4.74 -4.37
N MET A 126 6.29 4.98 -4.51
CA MET A 126 5.39 4.11 -5.26
C MET A 126 5.77 4.04 -6.74
N LEU A 127 6.03 5.19 -7.37
CA LEU A 127 6.46 5.27 -8.78
C LEU A 127 7.78 4.53 -9.01
N SER A 128 8.75 4.70 -8.12
CA SER A 128 10.03 3.98 -8.17
C SER A 128 9.83 2.47 -8.07
N LYS A 129 9.01 2.01 -7.12
CA LYS A 129 8.67 0.60 -6.95
C LYS A 129 7.98 0.01 -8.17
N LEU A 130 6.98 0.71 -8.72
CA LEU A 130 6.24 0.26 -9.90
C LEU A 130 7.14 0.23 -11.15
N SER A 131 8.02 1.22 -11.32
CA SER A 131 8.96 1.28 -12.45
C SER A 131 9.96 0.12 -12.40
N LYS A 132 10.46 -0.18 -11.21
CA LYS A 132 11.34 -1.33 -10.97
C LYS A 132 10.62 -2.64 -11.31
N LEU A 133 9.44 -2.88 -10.74
CA LEU A 133 8.67 -4.09 -10.99
C LEU A 133 8.28 -4.25 -12.47
N THR A 134 7.94 -3.15 -13.15
CA THR A 134 7.66 -3.17 -14.59
C THR A 134 8.88 -3.64 -15.39
N THR A 135 10.07 -3.12 -15.04
CA THR A 135 11.33 -3.54 -15.68
C THR A 135 11.62 -5.01 -15.44
N GLU A 136 11.44 -5.49 -14.20
CA GLU A 136 11.65 -6.89 -13.83
C GLU A 136 10.67 -7.83 -14.57
N VAL A 137 9.41 -7.42 -14.76
CA VAL A 137 8.42 -8.19 -15.54
C VAL A 137 8.79 -8.28 -17.02
N GLU A 138 9.30 -7.20 -17.62
CA GLU A 138 9.76 -7.23 -19.02
C GLU A 138 11.02 -8.10 -19.19
N GLN A 139 11.98 -7.99 -18.27
CA GLN A 139 13.15 -8.88 -18.25
C GLN A 139 12.75 -10.35 -18.11
N LEU A 140 11.75 -10.63 -17.27
CA LEU A 140 11.18 -11.97 -17.12
C LEU A 140 10.57 -12.51 -18.39
N ARG A 141 9.82 -11.68 -19.11
CA ARG A 141 9.27 -12.07 -20.40
C ARG A 141 10.38 -12.41 -21.39
N GLU A 142 11.42 -11.60 -21.48
CA GLU A 142 12.56 -11.82 -22.39
C GLU A 142 13.34 -13.10 -22.08
N ILE A 143 13.60 -13.39 -20.80
CA ILE A 143 14.30 -14.61 -20.38
C ILE A 143 13.46 -15.84 -20.71
N ILE A 144 12.18 -15.84 -20.33
CA ILE A 144 11.29 -16.97 -20.60
C ILE A 144 11.15 -17.23 -22.10
N ASN A 145 11.07 -16.17 -22.93
CA ASN A 145 11.01 -16.30 -24.39
C ASN A 145 12.26 -16.94 -25.00
N LYS A 146 13.42 -16.81 -24.36
CA LYS A 146 14.67 -17.47 -24.80
C LYS A 146 14.72 -18.95 -24.42
N LEU A 147 13.87 -19.41 -23.50
CA LEU A 147 13.81 -20.81 -23.12
C LEU A 147 13.15 -21.63 -24.23
N SER A 148 13.71 -22.81 -24.50
CA SER A 148 13.14 -23.78 -25.45
C SER A 148 11.95 -24.52 -24.83
N LEU A 149 10.86 -23.78 -24.58
CA LEU A 149 9.62 -24.24 -23.97
C LEU A 149 8.46 -24.15 -24.98
N SER A 150 7.42 -24.95 -24.75
CA SER A 150 6.16 -24.76 -25.46
C SER A 150 5.46 -23.48 -25.00
N GLU A 151 4.60 -22.90 -25.86
CA GLU A 151 3.81 -21.70 -25.54
C GLU A 151 3.07 -21.81 -24.20
N GLN A 152 2.48 -22.97 -23.93
CA GLN A 152 1.75 -23.27 -22.69
C GLN A 152 2.66 -23.33 -21.45
N GLU A 153 3.89 -23.85 -21.62
CA GLU A 153 4.88 -23.87 -20.54
C GLU A 153 5.39 -22.44 -20.25
N ASN A 154 5.59 -21.63 -21.28
CA ASN A 154 5.98 -20.22 -21.14
C ASN A 154 4.92 -19.39 -20.42
N GLU A 155 3.64 -19.52 -20.79
CA GLU A 155 2.57 -18.79 -20.13
C GLU A 155 2.48 -19.14 -18.63
N VAL A 156 2.53 -20.42 -18.28
CA VAL A 156 2.47 -20.86 -16.88
C VAL A 156 3.70 -20.37 -16.11
N LEU A 157 4.90 -20.50 -16.68
CA LEU A 157 6.13 -20.03 -16.05
C LEU A 157 6.12 -18.50 -15.86
N PHE A 158 5.55 -17.75 -16.81
CA PHE A 158 5.43 -16.29 -16.71
C PHE A 158 4.49 -15.85 -15.60
N ILE A 159 3.39 -16.58 -15.34
CA ILE A 159 2.53 -16.32 -14.18
C ILE A 159 3.25 -16.63 -12.87
N LEU A 160 4.00 -17.75 -12.80
CA LEU A 160 4.80 -18.09 -11.61
C LEU A 160 5.90 -17.07 -11.32
N GLY A 161 6.49 -16.49 -12.37
CA GLY A 161 7.50 -15.46 -12.22
C GLY A 161 6.92 -14.14 -11.73
N GLN A 162 5.74 -13.76 -12.25
CA GLN A 162 5.00 -12.62 -11.69
C GLN A 162 4.62 -12.87 -10.22
N ASP A 163 4.11 -14.05 -9.89
CA ASP A 163 3.84 -14.43 -8.50
C ASP A 163 5.07 -14.20 -7.62
N LYS A 164 6.26 -14.69 -8.02
CA LYS A 164 7.51 -14.44 -7.28
C LYS A 164 7.87 -12.94 -7.16
N LEU A 165 7.69 -12.15 -8.23
CA LEU A 165 8.01 -10.72 -8.22
C LEU A 165 7.05 -9.90 -7.33
N PHE A 166 5.78 -10.29 -7.26
CA PHE A 166 4.73 -9.54 -6.54
C PHE A 166 4.34 -10.16 -5.18
N ASP A 167 4.74 -11.39 -4.87
CA ASP A 167 4.38 -12.09 -3.64
C ASP A 167 5.25 -11.63 -2.45
N VAL A 168 4.75 -10.60 -1.78
CA VAL A 168 5.32 -10.05 -0.54
C VAL A 168 5.24 -11.05 0.62
N LEU A 169 4.35 -12.05 0.54
CA LEU A 169 4.10 -13.00 1.63
C LEU A 169 4.76 -14.37 1.41
N HIS A 170 5.41 -14.59 0.26
CA HIS A 170 6.06 -15.85 -0.13
C HIS A 170 5.16 -17.09 0.07
N MET A 171 3.86 -16.93 -0.21
CA MET A 171 2.87 -18.00 -0.12
C MET A 171 2.90 -18.92 -1.34
N GLY A 172 3.34 -18.40 -2.49
CA GLY A 172 3.31 -19.07 -3.78
C GLY A 172 1.89 -19.33 -4.30
N ILE A 173 1.77 -19.55 -5.60
CA ILE A 173 0.49 -19.86 -6.24
C ILE A 173 0.23 -21.37 -6.33
N SER A 174 -0.92 -21.81 -5.81
CA SER A 174 -1.35 -23.20 -5.98
C SER A 174 -1.80 -23.45 -7.41
N ASN A 175 -1.71 -24.70 -7.85
CA ASN A 175 -2.26 -25.10 -9.16
C ASN A 175 -3.78 -24.86 -9.28
N LYS A 176 -4.51 -24.59 -8.18
CA LYS A 176 -5.95 -24.29 -8.22
C LYS A 176 -6.12 -22.82 -8.60
N GLN A 177 -5.37 -21.96 -7.92
CA GLN A 177 -5.31 -20.53 -8.23
C GLN A 177 -4.78 -20.29 -9.65
N LEU A 178 -3.80 -21.06 -10.14
CA LEU A 178 -3.36 -20.97 -11.54
C LEU A 178 -4.52 -21.20 -12.53
N VAL A 179 -5.41 -22.16 -12.27
CA VAL A 179 -6.59 -22.39 -13.14
C VAL A 179 -7.54 -21.18 -13.12
N GLU A 180 -7.68 -20.51 -11.98
CA GLU A 180 -8.48 -19.30 -11.82
C GLU A 180 -7.83 -18.11 -12.57
N VAL A 181 -6.52 -17.93 -12.46
CA VAL A 181 -5.76 -16.89 -13.20
C VAL A 181 -5.90 -17.03 -14.70
N PHE A 182 -5.92 -18.26 -15.22
CA PHE A 182 -6.11 -18.53 -16.64
C PHE A 182 -7.59 -18.51 -17.08
N GLU A 183 -8.52 -18.13 -16.20
CA GLU A 183 -9.97 -18.01 -16.47
C GLU A 183 -10.54 -19.25 -17.18
N GLY A 184 -10.06 -20.44 -16.80
CA GLY A 184 -10.51 -21.71 -17.39
C GLY A 184 -9.89 -22.09 -18.74
N LYS A 185 -8.96 -21.30 -19.31
CA LYS A 185 -8.19 -21.65 -20.52
C LYS A 185 -7.51 -23.02 -20.39
N TYR A 186 -6.99 -23.34 -19.20
CA TYR A 186 -6.35 -24.62 -18.90
C TYR A 186 -7.11 -25.40 -17.83
N LYS A 187 -7.44 -26.66 -18.14
CA LYS A 187 -7.94 -27.60 -17.13
C LYS A 187 -6.87 -27.90 -16.09
N ARG A 188 -7.30 -28.23 -14.86
CA ARG A 188 -6.38 -28.58 -13.77
C ARG A 188 -5.38 -29.68 -14.13
N THR A 189 -5.82 -30.73 -14.82
CA THR A 189 -4.95 -31.83 -15.28
C THR A 189 -3.85 -31.36 -16.24
N LYS A 190 -4.14 -30.34 -17.05
CA LYS A 190 -3.18 -29.73 -17.97
C LYS A 190 -2.13 -28.93 -17.21
N ILE A 191 -2.56 -28.09 -16.25
CA ILE A 191 -1.64 -27.36 -15.35
C ILE A 191 -0.75 -28.35 -14.60
N ASP A 192 -1.31 -29.39 -13.97
CA ASP A 192 -0.52 -30.40 -13.24
C ASP A 192 0.52 -31.09 -14.15
N THR A 193 0.18 -31.33 -15.43
CA THR A 193 1.11 -31.89 -16.41
C THR A 193 2.23 -30.91 -16.77
N ILE A 194 1.90 -29.63 -16.97
CA ILE A 194 2.89 -28.56 -17.25
C ILE A 194 3.84 -28.41 -16.07
N MET A 195 3.33 -28.34 -14.84
CA MET A 195 4.14 -28.19 -13.64
C MET A 195 5.15 -29.33 -13.47
N LYS A 196 4.73 -30.59 -13.70
CA LYS A 196 5.66 -31.74 -13.68
C LYS A 196 6.76 -31.63 -14.73
N LYS A 197 6.47 -31.08 -15.92
CA LYS A 197 7.48 -30.86 -16.97
C LYS A 197 8.45 -29.75 -16.57
N LEU A 198 7.96 -28.62 -16.07
CA LEU A 198 8.78 -27.52 -15.58
C LEU A 198 9.66 -27.95 -14.40
N GLU A 199 9.13 -28.75 -13.47
CA GLU A 199 9.86 -29.34 -12.33
C GLU A 199 10.99 -30.25 -12.84
N LYS A 200 10.71 -31.11 -13.81
CA LYS A 200 11.74 -31.98 -14.43
C LYS A 200 12.84 -31.16 -15.14
N LYS A 201 12.49 -30.02 -15.73
CA LYS A 201 13.41 -29.08 -16.38
C LYS A 201 14.16 -28.19 -15.38
N LYS A 202 13.84 -28.28 -14.07
CA LYS A 202 14.41 -27.45 -12.98
C LYS A 202 14.12 -25.94 -13.12
N PHE A 203 12.96 -25.59 -13.69
CA PHE A 203 12.51 -24.20 -13.73
C PHE A 203 11.60 -23.83 -12.56
N VAL A 204 11.05 -24.85 -11.89
CA VAL A 204 10.19 -24.67 -10.71
C VAL A 204 10.52 -25.70 -9.64
N VAL A 205 10.30 -25.33 -8.38
CA VAL A 205 10.48 -26.18 -7.21
C VAL A 205 9.13 -26.32 -6.48
N LYS A 206 8.81 -27.53 -6.02
CA LYS A 206 7.62 -27.78 -5.20
C LYS A 206 7.90 -27.37 -3.75
N ILE A 207 7.14 -26.41 -3.24
CA ILE A 207 7.29 -25.88 -1.87
C ILE A 207 6.24 -26.41 -0.90
N LYS A 208 5.09 -26.88 -1.42
CA LYS A 208 4.02 -27.48 -0.61
C LYS A 208 3.36 -28.63 -1.35
N SER A 209 2.93 -29.64 -0.61
CA SER A 209 2.30 -30.85 -1.17
C SER A 209 0.78 -30.89 -1.00
N SER A 210 0.20 -30.13 -0.07
CA SER A 210 -1.25 -30.09 0.17
C SER A 210 -1.74 -28.72 0.67
N PRO A 211 -2.38 -27.88 -0.18
CA PRO A 211 -2.45 -28.06 -1.64
C PRO A 211 -1.05 -28.00 -2.28
N VAL A 212 -0.92 -28.57 -3.49
CA VAL A 212 0.34 -28.50 -4.24
C VAL A 212 0.60 -27.05 -4.66
N VAL A 213 1.77 -26.53 -4.25
CA VAL A 213 2.26 -25.19 -4.58
C VAL A 213 3.68 -25.32 -5.11
N TYR A 214 3.96 -24.54 -6.14
CA TYR A 214 5.25 -24.45 -6.79
C TYR A 214 5.72 -23.00 -6.82
N GLU A 215 7.02 -22.82 -6.92
CA GLU A 215 7.67 -21.52 -7.07
C GLU A 215 8.72 -21.62 -8.18
N ILE A 216 9.08 -20.49 -8.81
CA ILE A 216 10.22 -20.45 -9.74
C ILE A 216 11.51 -20.80 -8.98
N ASP A 217 12.37 -21.60 -9.60
CA ASP A 217 13.70 -21.90 -9.06
C ASP A 217 14.56 -20.62 -9.06
N GLU A 218 15.19 -20.30 -7.91
CA GLU A 218 16.04 -19.12 -7.75
C GLU A 218 17.20 -19.05 -8.73
N LYS A 219 17.63 -20.18 -9.30
CA LYS A 219 18.66 -20.20 -10.36
C LYS A 219 18.18 -19.65 -11.69
N LEU A 220 16.91 -19.84 -12.01
CA LEU A 220 16.30 -19.10 -13.10
C LEU A 220 16.34 -17.60 -12.77
N LEU A 221 16.34 -17.26 -11.47
CA LEU A 221 16.39 -15.90 -10.98
C LEU A 221 17.74 -15.20 -10.90
N GLU A 222 18.80 -15.97 -10.76
CA GLU A 222 20.17 -15.43 -10.87
C GLU A 222 20.48 -14.92 -12.28
N ASP A 223 19.77 -15.41 -13.31
CA ASP A 223 19.86 -14.91 -14.68
C ASP A 223 19.09 -13.58 -14.92
N PHE A 224 18.35 -13.03 -13.93
CA PHE A 224 17.65 -11.73 -14.06
C PHE A 224 18.55 -10.50 -13.81
N VAL A 225 19.71 -10.66 -13.17
CA VAL A 225 20.56 -9.53 -12.68
C VAL A 225 21.82 -9.34 -13.51
#